data_AF-A0AAE3KRE2-F1
#
_entry.id   AF-A0AAE3KRE2-F1
#
_cell.length_a   1.000
_cell.length_b   1.000
_cell.length_c   1.000
_cell.angle_alpha   90.00
_cell.angle_beta   90.00
_cell.angle_gamma   90.00
#
_symmetry.space_group_name_H-M   'P 1'
#
loop_
_entity.id
_entity.type
_entity.pdbx_description
1 polymer ?
#
loop_
_entity_poly.entity_id
_entity_poly.type
_entity_poly.pdbx_seq_one_letter_code
_entity_poly.pdbx_strand_id
1 'polypeptide(L)'
;MSIFDQSHQTVTYQYNAAGNINFGAVENRADLISELEKLKAEVTKARDAEVIDAEVATDVDCQITKAVQQAKKPEPNKNTILQYITTAKNLITGVAEAGGIVTALMEVAKLVQNLF
;
A
#
# COMPACT_ATOMS: atom_id res chain seq x y z
N MET A 1 -13.52 32.09 -21.39
CA MET A 1 -12.85 30.78 -21.47
C MET A 1 -11.46 30.95 -20.90
N SER A 2 -11.16 30.36 -19.75
CA SER A 2 -9.81 30.39 -19.16
C SER A 2 -9.21 29.01 -19.41
N ILE A 3 -8.13 28.95 -20.18
CA ILE A 3 -7.38 27.71 -20.41
C ILE A 3 -6.58 27.47 -19.14
N PHE A 4 -6.91 26.41 -18.41
CA PHE A 4 -6.09 25.93 -17.30
C PHE A 4 -4.80 25.35 -17.88
N ASP A 5 -3.72 26.12 -17.81
CA ASP A 5 -2.38 25.72 -18.22
C ASP A 5 -1.67 25.02 -17.05
N GLN A 6 -1.37 23.74 -17.20
CA GLN A 6 -0.68 22.92 -16.18
C GLN A 6 0.81 22.72 -16.50
N SER A 7 1.36 23.47 -17.47
CA SER A 7 2.70 23.26 -18.04
C SER A 7 3.86 23.52 -17.07
N HIS A 8 3.56 24.07 -15.89
CA HIS A 8 4.54 24.45 -14.87
C HIS A 8 4.38 23.71 -13.53
N GLN A 9 3.53 22.68 -13.46
CA GLN A 9 3.53 21.79 -12.30
C GLN A 9 4.69 20.79 -12.42
N THR A 10 5.83 21.15 -11.82
CA THR A 10 6.86 20.17 -11.47
C THR A 10 6.27 19.28 -10.40
N VAL A 11 5.81 18.09 -10.79
CA VAL A 11 5.38 17.09 -9.82
C VAL A 11 6.65 16.54 -9.18
N THR A 12 6.99 17.06 -7.99
CA THR A 12 8.09 16.56 -7.17
C THR A 12 7.81 15.09 -6.89
N TYR A 13 8.56 14.22 -7.57
CA TYR A 13 8.63 12.77 -7.40
C TYR A 13 7.34 12.10 -6.85
N GLN A 14 6.37 11.84 -7.72
CA GLN A 14 5.28 10.92 -7.37
C GLN A 14 5.84 9.50 -7.27
N TYR A 15 5.87 8.95 -6.06
CA TYR A 15 6.18 7.55 -5.85
C TYR A 15 5.07 6.69 -6.48
N ASN A 16 5.30 6.25 -7.72
CA ASN A 16 4.36 5.43 -8.50
C ASN A 16 4.47 3.96 -8.09
N ALA A 17 4.01 3.63 -6.87
CA ALA A 17 3.81 2.24 -6.42
C ALA A 17 2.92 1.44 -7.39
N ALA A 18 2.08 2.14 -8.16
CA ALA A 18 1.10 1.57 -9.10
C ALA A 18 1.72 0.82 -10.30
N GLY A 19 3.02 0.99 -10.60
CA GLY A 19 3.64 0.31 -11.74
C GLY A 19 3.95 -1.18 -11.51
N ASN A 20 4.15 -1.58 -10.24
CA ASN A 20 4.65 -2.91 -9.89
C ASN A 20 3.61 -3.82 -9.21
N ILE A 21 2.52 -3.24 -8.70
CA ILE A 21 1.45 -3.95 -8.01
C ILE A 21 0.25 -4.08 -8.95
N ASN A 22 -0.27 -5.30 -9.11
CA ASN A 22 -1.41 -5.58 -9.98
C ASN A 22 -2.57 -6.18 -9.17
N PHE A 23 -3.36 -5.29 -8.59
CA PHE A 23 -4.56 -5.67 -7.84
C PHE A 23 -5.73 -6.12 -8.71
N GLY A 24 -5.71 -5.81 -10.01
CA GLY A 24 -6.76 -6.21 -10.95
C GLY A 24 -6.74 -7.70 -11.32
N ALA A 25 -5.64 -8.39 -11.05
CA ALA A 25 -5.46 -9.82 -11.29
C ALA A 25 -5.58 -10.68 -10.02
N VAL A 26 -5.95 -10.10 -8.88
CA VAL A 26 -6.07 -10.82 -7.61
C VAL A 26 -7.41 -11.56 -7.58
N GLU A 27 -7.36 -12.89 -7.74
CA GLU A 27 -8.55 -13.75 -7.75
C GLU A 27 -8.66 -14.58 -6.47
N ASN A 28 -7.54 -14.82 -5.79
CA ASN A 28 -7.51 -15.66 -4.61
C ASN A 28 -6.55 -15.15 -3.54
N ARG A 29 -6.54 -15.86 -2.40
CA ARG A 29 -5.73 -15.55 -1.22
C ARG A 29 -4.22 -15.56 -1.51
N ALA A 30 -3.73 -16.45 -2.36
CA ALA A 30 -2.32 -16.52 -2.69
C ALA A 30 -1.89 -15.30 -3.51
N ASP A 31 -2.75 -14.84 -4.43
CA ASP A 31 -2.50 -13.62 -5.22
C ASP A 31 -2.45 -12.39 -4.30
N LEU A 32 -3.40 -12.26 -3.37
CA LEU A 32 -3.39 -11.18 -2.39
C LEU A 32 -2.09 -11.16 -1.56
N ILE A 33 -1.64 -12.32 -1.09
CA ILE A 33 -0.38 -12.45 -0.35
C ILE A 33 0.80 -11.99 -1.22
N SER A 34 0.83 -12.36 -2.50
CA SER A 34 1.87 -11.93 -3.45
C SER A 34 1.89 -10.41 -3.61
N GLU A 35 0.73 -9.79 -3.81
CA GLU A 35 0.64 -8.33 -3.96
C GLU A 35 0.98 -7.58 -2.66
N LEU A 36 0.67 -8.14 -1.49
CA LEU A 36 1.10 -7.60 -0.20
C LEU A 36 2.63 -7.62 -0.02
N GLU A 37 3.31 -8.68 -0.48
CA GLU A 37 4.78 -8.74 -0.42
C GLU A 37 5.42 -7.74 -1.40
N LYS A 38 4.81 -7.51 -2.57
CA LYS A 38 5.22 -6.43 -3.48
C LYS A 38 5.03 -5.06 -2.86
N LEU A 39 3.91 -4.83 -2.15
CA LEU A 39 3.67 -3.58 -1.45
C LEU A 39 4.73 -3.28 -0.38
N LYS A 40 5.24 -4.29 0.33
CA LYS A 40 6.40 -4.13 1.24
C LYS A 40 7.66 -3.69 0.49
N ALA A 41 7.93 -4.28 -0.67
CA ALA A 41 9.06 -3.87 -1.49
C ALA A 41 8.93 -2.40 -1.93
N GLU A 42 7.71 -1.94 -2.21
CA GLU A 42 7.45 -0.53 -2.51
C GLU A 42 7.64 0.39 -1.28
N VAL A 43 7.26 -0.05 -0.08
CA VAL A 43 7.54 0.70 1.16
C VAL A 43 9.05 0.80 1.42
N THR A 44 9.79 -0.29 1.20
CA THR A 44 11.25 -0.29 1.30
C THR A 44 11.89 0.69 0.32
N LYS A 45 11.45 0.70 -0.94
CA LYS A 45 11.93 1.66 -1.94
C LYS A 45 11.59 3.11 -1.57
N ALA A 46 10.38 3.37 -1.05
CA ALA A 46 10.00 4.71 -0.59
C ALA A 46 10.85 5.16 0.60
N ARG A 47 11.21 4.26 1.52
CA ARG A 47 12.18 4.52 2.57
C ARG A 47 13.56 4.85 2.00
N ASP A 48 14.07 4.02 1.09
CA ASP A 48 15.42 4.19 0.53
C ASP A 48 15.53 5.47 -0.33
N ALA A 49 14.41 5.94 -0.87
CA ALA A 49 14.28 7.23 -1.56
C ALA A 49 14.01 8.42 -0.62
N GLU A 50 14.03 8.20 0.71
CA GLU A 50 13.75 9.20 1.75
C GLU A 50 12.36 9.88 1.61
N VAL A 51 11.42 9.21 0.94
CA VAL A 51 10.03 9.65 0.77
C VAL A 51 9.25 9.46 2.05
N ILE A 52 9.55 8.40 2.80
CA ILE A 52 8.95 8.08 4.10
C ILE A 52 10.08 7.95 5.11
N ASP A 53 9.87 8.51 6.30
CA ASP A 53 10.80 8.33 7.43
C ASP A 53 11.06 6.84 7.71
N ALA A 54 12.29 6.51 8.10
CA ALA A 54 12.71 5.12 8.30
C ALA A 54 11.95 4.40 9.42
N GLU A 55 11.58 5.10 10.49
CA GLU A 55 10.77 4.56 11.58
C GLU A 55 9.35 4.28 11.07
N VAL A 56 8.75 5.25 10.37
CA VAL A 56 7.41 5.11 9.78
C VAL A 56 7.36 3.95 8.77
N ALA A 57 8.36 3.85 7.89
CA ALA A 57 8.44 2.76 6.91
C ALA A 57 8.58 1.39 7.59
N THR A 58 9.36 1.29 8.67
CA THR A 58 9.50 0.07 9.46
C THR A 58 8.17 -0.36 10.08
N ASP A 59 7.41 0.58 10.63
CA ASP A 59 6.10 0.31 11.20
C ASP A 59 5.08 -0.12 10.15
N VAL A 60 5.07 0.54 8.98
CA VAL A 60 4.22 0.15 7.85
C VAL A 60 4.54 -1.28 7.40
N ASP A 61 5.82 -1.62 7.21
CA ASP A 61 6.26 -2.96 6.84
C ASP A 61 5.89 -4.01 7.90
N CYS A 62 5.96 -3.65 9.19
CA CYS A 62 5.51 -4.49 10.29
C CYS A 62 4.02 -4.83 10.17
N GLN A 63 3.17 -3.81 9.92
CA GLN A 63 1.74 -4.01 9.77
C GLN A 63 1.40 -4.84 8.53
N ILE A 64 2.03 -4.58 7.38
CA ILE A 64 1.81 -5.38 6.16
C ILE A 64 2.26 -6.84 6.39
N THR A 65 3.38 -7.06 7.09
CA THR A 65 3.84 -8.40 7.45
C THR A 65 2.83 -9.14 8.32
N LYS A 66 2.23 -8.46 9.32
CA LYS A 66 1.17 -9.05 10.15
C LYS A 66 -0.08 -9.39 9.33
N ALA A 67 -0.46 -8.54 8.37
CA ALA A 67 -1.56 -8.82 7.44
C ALA A 67 -1.30 -10.08 6.61
N VAL A 68 -0.09 -10.21 6.03
CA VAL A 68 0.35 -11.42 5.31
C VAL A 68 0.29 -12.66 6.19
N GLN A 69 0.83 -12.58 7.41
CA GLN A 69 0.82 -13.71 8.34
C GLN A 69 -0.61 -14.13 8.71
N GLN A 70 -1.51 -13.18 8.92
CA GLN A 70 -2.91 -13.46 9.21
C GLN A 70 -3.62 -14.08 7.99
N ALA A 71 -3.33 -13.61 6.78
CA ALA A 71 -3.86 -14.19 5.54
C ALA A 71 -3.34 -15.62 5.29
N LYS A 72 -2.12 -15.97 5.74
CA LYS A 72 -1.53 -17.31 5.60
C LYS A 72 -2.11 -18.36 6.56
N LYS A 73 -2.89 -17.96 7.58
CA LYS A 73 -3.45 -18.91 8.55
C LYS A 73 -4.46 -19.86 7.90
N PRO A 74 -4.66 -21.08 8.46
CA PRO A 74 -5.72 -21.98 8.02
C PRO A 74 -7.10 -21.33 8.09
N GLU A 75 -7.34 -20.54 9.14
CA GLU A 75 -8.55 -19.73 9.36
C GLU A 75 -8.15 -18.24 9.46
N PRO A 76 -8.06 -17.53 8.33
CA PRO A 76 -7.76 -16.10 8.30
C PRO A 76 -8.87 -15.31 8.99
N ASN A 77 -8.47 -14.24 9.71
CA ASN A 77 -9.43 -13.32 10.30
C ASN A 77 -9.44 -12.03 9.48
N LYS A 78 -10.50 -11.86 8.69
CA LYS A 78 -10.73 -10.68 7.84
C LYS A 78 -10.56 -9.36 8.60
N ASN A 79 -11.20 -9.23 9.76
CA ASN A 79 -11.19 -7.99 10.54
C ASN A 79 -9.78 -7.65 11.03
N THR A 80 -9.01 -8.67 11.44
CA THR A 80 -7.61 -8.50 11.84
C THR A 80 -6.74 -8.08 10.65
N ILE A 81 -6.93 -8.67 9.46
CA ILE A 81 -6.20 -8.25 8.25
C ILE A 81 -6.52 -6.79 7.93
N LEU A 82 -7.80 -6.41 7.89
CA LEU A 82 -8.24 -5.04 7.62
C LEU A 82 -7.70 -4.05 8.65
N GLN A 83 -7.63 -4.44 9.92
CA GLN A 83 -7.05 -3.61 10.97
C GLN A 83 -5.58 -3.30 10.67
N TYR A 84 -4.76 -4.32 10.37
CA TYR A 84 -3.35 -4.11 10.04
C TYR A 84 -3.16 -3.22 8.81
N ILE A 85 -3.92 -3.46 7.73
CA ILE A 85 -3.87 -2.63 6.52
C ILE A 85 -4.31 -1.19 6.80
N THR A 86 -5.32 -0.99 7.65
CA THR A 86 -5.79 0.35 8.04
C THR A 86 -4.75 1.07 8.89
N THR A 87 -4.11 0.38 9.84
CA THR A 87 -3.01 0.93 10.64
C THR A 87 -1.85 1.34 9.75
N ALA A 88 -1.42 0.47 8.82
CA ALA A 88 -0.38 0.79 7.85
C ALA A 88 -0.71 2.06 7.06
N LYS A 89 -1.95 2.18 6.56
CA LYS A 89 -2.40 3.34 5.79
C LYS A 89 -2.34 4.62 6.62
N ASN A 90 -2.82 4.58 7.86
CA ASN A 90 -2.89 5.75 8.72
C ASN A 90 -1.51 6.30 9.08
N LEU A 91 -0.48 5.45 9.16
CA LEU A 91 0.90 5.87 9.42
C LEU A 91 1.48 6.77 8.32
N ILE A 92 1.02 6.61 7.07
CA ILE A 92 1.56 7.32 5.89
C ILE A 92 0.54 8.24 5.20
N THR A 93 -0.67 8.37 5.73
CA THR A 93 -1.72 9.21 5.12
C THR A 93 -1.34 10.71 5.08
N GLY A 94 -0.43 11.17 5.94
CA GLY A 94 0.08 12.54 5.95
C GLY A 94 1.26 12.81 5.02
N VAL A 95 1.82 11.77 4.37
CA VAL A 95 2.99 11.90 3.49
C VAL A 95 2.51 12.03 2.05
N ALA A 96 2.55 13.24 1.49
CA ALA A 96 1.99 13.54 0.17
C ALA A 96 2.65 12.70 -0.93
N GLU A 97 3.96 12.54 -0.83
CA GLU A 97 4.81 11.79 -1.75
C GLU A 97 4.55 10.27 -1.69
N ALA A 98 3.95 9.77 -0.60
CA ALA A 98 3.57 8.37 -0.41
C ALA A 98 2.13 8.04 -0.87
N GLY A 99 1.45 8.98 -1.57
CA GLY A 99 0.06 8.80 -2.01
C GLY A 99 -0.20 7.53 -2.82
N GLY A 100 0.79 7.05 -3.58
CA GLY A 100 0.71 5.78 -4.30
C GLY A 100 0.58 4.56 -3.37
N ILE A 101 1.31 4.55 -2.25
CA ILE A 101 1.28 3.47 -1.26
C ILE A 101 -0.04 3.51 -0.48
N VAL A 102 -0.52 4.70 -0.14
CA VAL A 102 -1.86 4.88 0.48
C VAL A 102 -2.96 4.32 -0.42
N THR A 103 -2.91 4.62 -1.71
CA THR A 103 -3.87 4.11 -2.69
C THR A 103 -3.82 2.58 -2.79
N ALA A 104 -2.61 2.00 -2.85
CA ALA A 104 -2.43 0.55 -2.85
C ALA A 104 -3.00 -0.13 -1.59
N LEU A 105 -2.78 0.44 -0.40
CA LEU A 105 -3.36 -0.06 0.85
C LEU A 105 -4.89 -0.01 0.85
N MET A 106 -5.49 1.01 0.23
CA MET A 106 -6.94 1.08 0.08
C MET A 106 -7.48 0.00 -0.87
N GLU A 107 -6.77 -0.31 -1.95
CA GLU A 107 -7.15 -1.38 -2.87
C GLU A 107 -7.01 -2.76 -2.23
N VAL A 108 -5.92 -3.02 -1.50
CA VAL A 108 -5.78 -4.21 -0.65
C VAL A 108 -6.96 -4.37 0.29
N ALA A 109 -7.36 -3.29 0.98
CA ALA A 109 -8.49 -3.36 1.90
C ALA A 109 -9.80 -3.79 1.20
N LYS A 110 -10.05 -3.32 -0.04
CA LYS A 110 -11.19 -3.77 -0.85
C LYS A 110 -11.07 -5.24 -1.23
N LEU A 111 -9.88 -5.71 -1.64
CA LEU A 111 -9.65 -7.11 -1.98
C LEU A 111 -9.85 -8.03 -0.77
N VAL A 112 -9.35 -7.64 0.40
CA VAL A 112 -9.59 -8.35 1.66
C VAL A 112 -11.09 -8.43 1.98
N GLN A 113 -11.87 -7.40 1.64
CA GLN A 113 -13.32 -7.44 1.82
C GLN A 113 -14.03 -8.46 0.92
N ASN A 114 -13.49 -8.72 -0.26
CA ASN A 114 -14.09 -9.62 -1.26
C ASN A 114 -13.62 -11.08 -1.12
N LEU A 115 -12.38 -11.30 -0.67
CA LEU A 115 -11.75 -12.62 -0.60
C LEU A 115 -11.99 -13.38 0.72
N PHE A 116 -12.36 -12.67 1.78
CA PHE A 116 -12.65 -13.21 3.11
C PHE A 116 -13.98 -12.67 3.63
#